data_AF-A0A445N3Q5-F1
#
_entry.id   AF-A0A445N3Q5-F1
#
_cell.length_a   1.000
_cell.length_b   1.000
_cell.length_c   1.000
_cell.angle_alpha   90.00
_cell.angle_beta   90.00
_cell.angle_gamma   90.00
#
_symmetry.space_group_name_H-M   'P 1'
#
loop_
_entity.id
_entity.type
_entity.pdbx_description
1 polymer ?
#
loop_
_entity_poly.entity_id
_entity_poly.type
_entity_poly.pdbx_seq_one_letter_code
_entity_poly.pdbx_strand_id
1 'polypeptide(L)' 'MELAKILVDVDLGRKGIEKTEMYVYLEGKLIETHFDRCYDDIKMVVEDLRGRYKDAMVEVSCEGEDFFGRIHRWPLDI' A
#
# COMPACT_ATOMS: atom_id res chain seq x y z
N MET A 1 21.79 8.27 -10.54
CA MET A 1 21.17 6.97 -10.30
C MET A 1 19.73 7.25 -9.96
N GLU A 2 18.78 6.71 -10.71
CA GLU A 2 17.38 6.72 -10.28
C GLU A 2 17.26 5.78 -9.08
N LEU A 3 16.57 6.23 -8.02
CA LEU A 3 16.29 5.40 -6.86
C LEU A 3 15.27 4.34 -7.27
N ALA A 4 15.42 3.12 -6.76
CA ALA A 4 14.44 2.08 -7.03
C ALA A 4 13.06 2.50 -6.48
N LYS A 5 11.98 2.26 -7.21
CA LYS A 5 10.62 2.62 -6.81
C LYS A 5 9.85 1.41 -6.31
N ILE A 6 9.34 1.52 -5.10
CA ILE A 6 8.40 0.59 -4.50
C ILE A 6 7.03 1.27 -4.45
N LEU A 7 6.02 0.60 -4.99
CA LEU A 7 4.62 0.98 -4.85
C LEU A 7 3.93 -0.03 -3.94
N VAL A 8 3.32 0.45 -2.86
CA VAL A 8 2.41 -0.31 -2.01
C VAL A 8 1.00 0.10 -2.37
N ASP A 9 0.27 -0.79 -3.05
CA ASP A 9 -1.13 -0.59 -3.43
C ASP A 9 -2.02 -1.27 -2.40
N VAL A 10 -2.95 -0.53 -1.82
CA VAL A 10 -3.70 -0.91 -0.61
C VAL A 10 -5.19 -0.84 -0.91
N ASP A 11 -5.89 -1.97 -0.94
CA ASP A 11 -7.35 -2.02 -1.01
C ASP A 11 -7.92 -2.13 0.40
N LEU A 12 -8.70 -1.12 0.81
CA LEU A 12 -9.36 -1.02 2.12
C LEU A 12 -10.81 -1.50 2.08
N GLY A 13 -11.29 -1.99 0.95
CA GLY A 13 -12.63 -2.51 0.74
C GLY A 13 -13.74 -1.50 1.02
N ARG A 14 -14.87 -2.02 1.53
CA ARG A 14 -16.08 -1.23 1.75
C ARG A 14 -15.91 -0.29 2.95
N LYS A 15 -16.25 0.98 2.75
CA LYS A 15 -16.07 2.11 3.69
C LYS A 15 -14.61 2.45 4.02
N GLY A 16 -13.62 1.88 3.34
CA GLY A 16 -12.21 2.19 3.57
C GLY A 16 -11.67 1.85 4.97
N ILE A 17 -12.37 0.98 5.72
CA ILE A 17 -12.05 0.62 7.11
C ILE A 17 -12.10 -0.92 7.31
N GLU A 18 -12.57 -1.68 6.32
CA GLU A 18 -12.57 -3.13 6.40
C GLU A 18 -11.23 -3.72 5.93
N LYS A 19 -11.06 -5.02 6.16
CA LYS A 19 -9.86 -5.82 5.87
C LYS A 19 -9.07 -5.28 4.67
N THR A 20 -7.78 -5.11 4.89
CA THR A 20 -6.87 -4.54 3.93
C THR A 20 -6.15 -5.62 3.15
N GLU A 21 -6.19 -5.51 1.82
CA GLU A 21 -5.30 -6.25 0.92
C GLU A 21 -4.19 -5.30 0.45
N MET A 22 -2.93 -5.72 0.56
CA MET A 22 -1.79 -4.93 0.11
C MET A 22 -0.98 -5.68 -0.92
N TYR A 23 -0.65 -5.00 -2.00
CA TYR A 23 0.16 -5.49 -3.11
C TYR A 23 1.41 -4.63 -3.21
N VAL A 24 2.58 -5.23 -3.06
CA VAL A 24 3.86 -4.52 -3.10
C VAL A 24 4.53 -4.77 -4.44
N TYR A 25 4.81 -3.70 -5.16
CA TYR A 25 5.49 -3.73 -6.44
C TYR A 25 6.86 -3.08 -6.32
N LEU A 26 7.91 -3.75 -6.80
CA LEU A 26 9.24 -3.19 -6.98
C LEU A 26 9.49 -3.02 -8.48
N GLU A 27 9.73 -1.80 -8.93
CA GLU A 27 9.92 -1.49 -10.37
C GLU A 27 8.78 -2.06 -11.25
N GLY A 28 7.54 -1.93 -10.77
CA GLY A 28 6.34 -2.43 -11.44
C GLY A 28 6.15 -3.96 -11.39
N LYS A 29 7.03 -4.70 -10.72
CA LYS A 29 6.88 -6.15 -10.52
C LYS A 29 6.31 -6.45 -9.15
N LEU A 30 5.20 -7.18 -9.09
CA LEU A 30 4.64 -7.66 -7.83
C LEU A 30 5.65 -8.57 -7.12
N ILE A 31 6.03 -8.21 -5.89
CA ILE A 31 6.98 -8.96 -5.06
C ILE A 31 6.33 -9.53 -3.80
N GLU A 32 5.27 -8.92 -3.28
CA GLU A 32 4.57 -9.38 -2.08
C GLU A 32 3.08 -9.10 -2.14
N THR A 33 2.33 -9.93 -1.43
CA THR A 33 0.89 -9.79 -1.20
C THR A 33 0.60 -10.02 0.28
N HIS A 34 -0.15 -9.11 0.90
CA HIS A 34 -0.59 -9.23 2.28
C HIS A 34 -2.11 -9.16 2.32
N PHE A 35 -2.75 -10.14 2.96
CA PHE A 35 -4.21 -10.23 3.05
C PHE A 35 -4.68 -10.11 4.50
N ASP A 36 -5.95 -9.74 4.69
CA ASP A 36 -6.62 -9.68 6.00
C ASP A 36 -5.87 -8.80 7.03
N ARG A 37 -5.25 -7.71 6.57
CA ARG A 37 -4.53 -6.74 7.41
C ARG A 37 -5.46 -5.63 7.91
N CYS A 38 -5.05 -4.91 8.94
CA CYS A 38 -5.71 -3.66 9.32
C CYS A 38 -4.94 -2.45 8.79
N TYR A 39 -5.59 -1.28 8.83
CA TYR A 39 -4.98 -0.03 8.39
C TYR A 39 -3.64 0.28 9.10
N ASP A 40 -3.53 -0.04 10.40
CA ASP A 40 -2.31 0.18 11.18
C ASP A 40 -1.14 -0.72 10.71
N ASP A 41 -1.43 -1.88 10.12
CA ASP A 41 -0.41 -2.79 9.58
C ASP A 41 0.28 -2.20 8.34
N ILE A 42 -0.35 -1.27 7.62
CA ILE A 42 0.26 -0.59 6.45
C ILE A 42 1.58 0.05 6.86
N LYS A 43 1.61 0.72 8.02
CA LYS A 43 2.81 1.36 8.54
C LYS A 43 3.92 0.35 8.81
N MET A 44 3.57 -0.78 9.40
CA MET A 44 4.54 -1.82 9.73
C MET A 44 5.17 -2.41 8.46
N VAL A 45 4.36 -2.64 7.42
CA VAL A 45 4.86 -3.13 6.12
C VAL A 45 5.77 -2.09 5.45
N VAL A 46 5.39 -0.82 5.47
CA VAL A 46 6.21 0.26 4.89
C VAL A 46 7.56 0.39 5.60
N GLU A 47 7.59 0.34 6.93
CA GLU A 47 8.84 0.41 7.69
C GLU A 47 9.75 -0.80 7.44
N ASP A 48 9.18 -2.01 7.31
CA ASP A 48 9.93 -3.20 6.92
C ASP A 48 10.53 -3.06 5.50
N LEU A 49 9.75 -2.54 4.54
CA LEU A 49 10.22 -2.27 3.17
C LEU A 49 11.36 -1.25 3.15
N ARG A 50 11.25 -0.16 3.92
CA ARG A 50 12.33 0.84 4.08
C ARG A 50 13.60 0.22 4.68
N GLY A 51 13.45 -0.73 5.59
CA GLY A 51 14.58 -1.48 6.17
C GLY A 51 15.28 -2.38 5.15
N ARG A 52 14.51 -3.08 4.31
CA ARG A 52 15.02 -4.01 3.29
C ARG A 52 15.58 -3.30 2.05
N TYR A 53 14.97 -2.19 1.66
CA TYR A 53 15.31 -1.42 0.46
C TYR A 53 15.68 0.01 0.83
N LYS A 54 16.83 0.18 1.49
CA LYS A 54 17.26 1.45 2.11
C LYS A 54 17.30 2.66 1.17
N ASP A 55 17.61 2.43 -0.10
CA ASP A 55 17.73 3.47 -1.12
C ASP A 55 16.50 3.53 -2.04
N ALA A 56 15.43 2.78 -1.74
CA ALA A 56 14.22 2.81 -2.56
C ALA A 56 13.27 3.92 -2.10
N MET A 57 12.62 4.56 -3.06
CA MET A 57 11.47 5.42 -2.81
C MET A 57 10.24 4.54 -2.64
N VAL A 58 9.60 4.62 -1.47
CA VAL A 58 8.34 3.90 -1.18
C VAL A 58 7.17 4.87 -1.32
N GLU A 59 6.23 4.55 -2.20
CA GLU A 59 4.95 5.24 -2.36
C GLU A 59 3.82 4.32 -1.92
N VAL A 60 2.82 4.88 -1.23
CA VAL A 60 1.62 4.15 -0.81
C VAL A 60 0.40 4.76 -1.48
N SER A 61 -0.37 3.95 -2.19
CA SER A 61 -1.65 4.31 -2.78
C SER A 61 -2.74 3.49 -2.12
N CYS A 62 -3.76 4.15 -1.58
CA CYS A 62 -4.93 3.49 -1.02
C CYS A 62 -6.12 3.59 -1.97
N GLU A 63 -6.92 2.55 -2.00
CA GLU A 63 -8.21 2.45 -2.66
C GLU A 63 -9.28 2.06 -1.64
N GLY A 64 -10.48 2.63 -1.75
CA GLY A 64 -11.61 2.24 -0.91
C GLY A 64 -12.95 2.69 -1.47
N GLU A 65 -14.02 1.98 -1.11
CA GLU A 65 -15.37 2.25 -1.58
C GLU A 65 -16.18 3.07 -0.55
N ASP A 66 -16.82 4.17 -0.97
CA ASP A 66 -17.70 4.95 -0.10
C ASP A 66 -19.09 4.31 0.11
N PHE A 67 -19.93 4.94 0.93
CA PHE A 67 -21.28 4.44 1.20
C PHE A 67 -22.18 4.37 -0.05
N PHE A 68 -21.87 5.14 -1.10
CA PHE A 68 -22.62 5.19 -2.35
C PHE A 68 -22.05 4.23 -3.41
N GLY A 69 -21.07 3.39 -3.06
CA GLY A 69 -20.45 2.45 -3.99
C GLY A 69 -19.42 3.09 -4.92
N ARG A 70 -18.91 4.29 -4.59
CA ARG A 70 -17.88 4.96 -5.41
C ARG A 70 -16.51 4.59 -4.89
N ILE A 71 -15.63 4.20 -5.81
CA ILE A 71 -14.22 3.92 -5.53
C ILE A 71 -13.45 5.25 -5.47
N HIS A 72 -12.71 5.44 -4.39
CA HIS A 72 -11.81 6.57 -4.17
C HIS A 72 -10.38 6.05 -4.08
N ARG A 73 -9.45 6.82 -4.64
CA ARG A 73 -8.01 6.56 -4.50
C ARG A 73 -7.31 7.77 -3.92
N TRP A 74 -6.38 7.55 -2.99
CA TRP A 74 -5.60 8.62 -2.40
C TRP A 74 -4.20 8.13 -2.02
N PRO A 75 -3.16 8.99 -2.13
CA PRO A 75 -1.86 8.66 -1.61
C PRO A 75 -1.89 8.69 -0.07
N LEU A 76 -1.07 7.86 0.55
CA LEU A 76 -0.84 7.92 2.00
C LEU A 76 0.59 8.40 2.28
N ASP A 77 0.70 9.50 3.01
CA ASP A 77 1.98 10.04 3.48
C ASP A 77 2.33 9.41 4.84
N ILE A 78 3.18 8.38 4.80
CA ILE A 78 3.57 7.55 5.95
C ILE A 78 5.04 7.19 5.87
#